data_AF-A0A7X7ASP4-F1
#
_entry.id   AF-A0A7X7ASP4-F1
#
_cell.length_a   1.000
_cell.length_b   1.000
_cell.length_c   1.000
_cell.angle_alpha   90.00
_cell.angle_beta   90.00
_cell.angle_gamma   90.00
#
_symmetry.space_group_name_H-M   'P 1'
#
loop_
_entity.id
_entity.type
_entity.pdbx_description
1 polymer ?
#
loop_
_entity_poly.entity_id
_entity_poly.type
_entity_poly.pdbx_seq_one_letter_code
_entity_poly.pdbx_strand_id
1 'polypeptide(L)'
;ISDLIRQDAKIDSFGVGENLITSKSDAVLGGVYKMVGIEENGTIRPLIKVSESLEKITNPGYKRLYRIYDRESDKAIADYIALYDEILPTDSLYLFDEMQPWKEKTVTNYYIKELQVPIFVNGKLVYEIPTQQDVKDYCARELDSMWDEVKRLVNPHNYYVDLSPKLYELKHKLIKQHTGITKEKE
;
A
#
# COMPACT_ATOMS: atom_id res chain seq x y z
N ILE A 1 10.71 -3.74 -27.69
CA ILE A 1 10.91 -5.15 -27.25
C ILE A 1 9.66 -5.96 -27.52
N SER A 2 8.50 -5.61 -26.94
CA SER A 2 7.25 -6.37 -27.13
C SER A 2 6.86 -6.59 -28.60
N ASP A 3 7.03 -5.58 -29.47
CA ASP A 3 6.71 -5.73 -30.90
C ASP A 3 7.67 -6.67 -31.63
N LEU A 4 8.95 -6.67 -31.28
CA LEU A 4 9.93 -7.60 -31.86
C LEU A 4 9.59 -9.05 -31.50
N ILE A 5 9.18 -9.29 -30.24
CA ILE A 5 8.71 -10.60 -29.78
C ILE A 5 7.45 -11.03 -30.54
N ARG A 6 6.48 -10.12 -30.71
CA ARG A 6 5.24 -10.40 -31.46
C ARG A 6 5.47 -10.70 -32.94
N GLN A 7 6.53 -10.14 -33.52
CA GLN A 7 6.93 -10.37 -34.92
C GLN A 7 7.82 -11.62 -35.09
N ASP A 8 8.01 -12.43 -34.03
CA ASP A 8 8.83 -13.64 -34.06
C ASP A 8 10.29 -13.38 -34.52
N ALA A 9 10.82 -12.21 -34.14
CA ALA A 9 12.21 -11.85 -34.42
C ALA A 9 13.16 -12.85 -33.74
N LYS A 10 14.16 -13.35 -34.49
CA LYS A 10 15.14 -14.34 -34.02
C LYS A 10 16.27 -13.67 -33.24
N ILE A 11 15.91 -13.14 -32.07
CA ILE A 11 16.81 -12.44 -31.15
C ILE A 11 16.87 -13.24 -29.85
N ASP A 12 18.07 -13.64 -29.43
CA ASP A 12 18.27 -14.44 -28.22
C ASP A 12 18.46 -13.61 -26.94
N SER A 13 18.79 -12.32 -27.07
CA SER A 13 19.06 -11.44 -25.93
C SER A 13 18.79 -9.96 -26.22
N PHE A 14 18.37 -9.22 -25.19
CA PHE A 14 18.11 -7.77 -25.25
C PHE A 14 19.04 -7.02 -24.29
N GLY A 15 19.91 -6.17 -24.84
CA GLY A 15 20.63 -5.17 -24.06
C GLY A 15 19.83 -3.87 -23.98
N VAL A 16 19.46 -3.44 -22.77
CA VAL A 16 18.71 -2.20 -22.54
C VAL A 16 19.57 -1.22 -21.73
N GLY A 17 19.94 -0.10 -22.35
CA GLY A 17 20.78 0.93 -21.75
C GLY A 17 19.97 2.10 -21.19
N GLU A 18 20.11 3.26 -21.84
CA GLU A 18 19.59 4.58 -21.40
C GLU A 18 18.16 4.54 -20.85
N ASN A 19 17.23 3.90 -21.59
CA ASN A 19 15.81 3.91 -21.21
C ASN A 19 15.55 3.23 -19.86
N LEU A 20 16.29 2.17 -19.53
CA LEU A 20 16.13 1.42 -18.27
C LEU A 20 16.80 2.15 -17.12
N ILE A 21 18.03 2.61 -17.29
CA ILE A 21 18.81 3.22 -16.20
C ILE A 21 18.30 4.61 -15.79
N THR A 22 17.66 5.32 -16.72
CA THR A 22 17.13 6.68 -16.46
C THR A 22 15.64 6.71 -16.15
N SER A 23 14.94 5.56 -16.22
CA SER A 23 13.46 5.52 -16.17
C SER A 23 12.83 6.53 -17.12
N LYS A 24 13.26 6.55 -18.39
CA LYS A 24 13.01 7.64 -19.36
C LYS A 24 11.55 8.14 -19.45
N SER A 25 10.58 7.25 -19.29
CA SER A 25 9.16 7.60 -19.34
C SER A 25 8.67 8.37 -18.11
N ASP A 26 9.25 8.09 -16.94
CA ASP A 26 8.96 8.78 -15.69
C ASP A 26 10.15 8.65 -14.74
N ALA A 27 11.01 9.67 -14.71
CA ALA A 27 12.25 9.66 -13.96
C ALA A 27 12.07 9.92 -12.45
N VAL A 28 10.83 10.18 -11.99
CA VAL A 28 10.56 10.63 -10.61
C VAL A 28 9.49 9.78 -9.94
N LEU A 29 9.88 9.02 -8.90
CA LEU A 29 8.96 8.16 -8.15
C LEU A 29 7.94 8.92 -7.27
N GLY A 30 8.15 10.21 -6.99
CA GLY A 30 7.18 11.06 -6.26
C GLY A 30 7.06 10.79 -4.75
N GLY A 31 8.00 10.08 -4.14
CA GLY A 31 7.98 9.77 -2.70
C GLY A 31 8.01 11.03 -1.80
N VAL A 32 7.25 10.99 -0.70
CA VAL A 32 7.16 12.10 0.26
C VAL A 32 7.30 11.63 1.71
N TYR A 33 7.88 12.48 2.56
CA TYR A 33 7.90 12.30 4.02
C TYR A 33 6.88 13.25 4.67
N LYS A 34 6.02 12.72 5.55
CA LYS A 34 4.98 13.48 6.25
C LYS A 34 4.90 13.03 7.70
N MET A 35 4.77 13.99 8.61
CA MET A 35 4.44 13.72 10.00
C MET A 35 2.96 13.33 10.11
N VAL A 36 2.68 12.22 10.79
CA VAL A 36 1.32 11.63 10.90
C VAL A 36 0.80 11.62 12.34
N GLY A 37 1.65 11.88 13.32
CA GLY A 37 1.28 11.99 14.72
C GLY A 37 2.45 12.48 15.57
N ILE A 38 2.14 12.92 16.79
CA ILE A 38 3.11 13.31 17.82
C ILE A 38 2.77 12.52 19.06
N GLU A 39 3.77 11.93 19.70
CA GLU A 39 3.60 11.28 20.99
C GLU A 39 3.66 12.31 22.12
N GLU A 40 2.59 12.40 22.90
CA GLU A 40 2.47 13.28 24.07
C GLU A 40 2.02 12.43 25.26
N ASN A 41 2.82 12.37 26.32
CA ASN A 41 2.53 11.58 27.54
C ASN A 41 2.22 10.09 27.24
N GLY A 42 2.95 9.47 26.31
CA GLY A 42 2.74 8.07 25.91
C GLY A 42 1.50 7.84 25.05
N THR A 43 0.81 8.90 24.63
CA THR A 43 -0.36 8.83 23.73
C THR A 43 -0.03 9.46 22.39
N ILE A 44 -0.29 8.75 21.29
CA ILE A 44 -0.08 9.28 19.94
C ILE A 44 -1.25 10.18 19.55
N ARG A 45 -1.01 11.49 19.47
CA ARG A 45 -1.94 12.47 18.91
C ARG A 45 -1.83 12.47 17.38
N PRO A 46 -2.87 12.07 16.63
CA PRO A 46 -2.81 12.00 15.18
C PRO A 46 -2.80 13.41 14.55
N LEU A 47 -2.06 13.55 13.45
CA LEU A 47 -1.98 14.76 12.64
C LEU A 47 -2.46 14.49 11.22
N ILE A 48 -3.12 15.49 10.62
CA ILE A 48 -3.54 15.47 9.23
C ILE A 48 -3.08 16.74 8.53
N LYS A 49 -2.64 16.61 7.28
CA LYS A 49 -2.53 17.72 6.34
C LYS A 49 -3.74 17.69 5.42
N VAL A 50 -4.58 18.70 5.50
CA VAL A 50 -5.71 18.91 4.59
C VAL A 50 -5.23 19.71 3.38
N SER A 51 -5.77 19.38 2.22
CA SER A 51 -5.47 20.00 0.93
C SER A 51 -6.76 20.06 0.12
N GLU A 52 -6.82 20.92 -0.89
CA GLU A 52 -8.01 21.06 -1.76
C GLU A 52 -8.27 19.81 -2.61
N SER A 53 -7.21 19.09 -2.99
CA SER A 53 -7.32 17.81 -3.68
C SER A 53 -7.33 16.64 -2.70
N LEU A 54 -8.26 15.70 -2.93
CA LEU A 54 -8.45 14.51 -2.09
C LEU A 54 -7.18 13.64 -2.04
N GLU A 55 -6.48 13.47 -3.17
CA GLU A 55 -5.25 12.68 -3.20
C GLU A 55 -4.09 13.28 -2.40
N LYS A 56 -4.17 14.58 -2.05
CA LYS A 56 -3.15 15.27 -1.24
C LYS A 56 -3.48 15.30 0.26
N ILE A 57 -4.62 14.74 0.67
CA ILE A 57 -4.98 14.60 2.08
C ILE A 57 -4.29 13.36 2.67
N THR A 58 -3.44 13.59 3.67
CA THR A 58 -2.64 12.52 4.28
C THR A 58 -3.49 11.59 5.16
N ASN A 59 -3.15 10.30 5.20
CA ASN A 59 -3.72 9.37 6.18
C ASN A 59 -3.09 9.59 7.57
N PRO A 60 -3.87 9.98 8.59
CA PRO A 60 -3.35 10.37 9.91
C PRO A 60 -2.90 9.16 10.74
N GLY A 61 -2.29 9.43 11.90
CA GLY A 61 -2.01 8.44 12.93
C GLY A 61 -0.81 7.53 12.65
N TYR A 62 -0.36 6.82 13.68
CA TYR A 62 0.62 5.75 13.55
C TYR A 62 -0.09 4.48 13.06
N LYS A 63 0.43 3.86 12.00
CA LYS A 63 -0.27 2.86 11.19
C LYS A 63 0.60 1.63 10.97
N ARG A 64 -0.05 0.52 10.62
CA ARG A 64 0.56 -0.70 10.12
C ARG A 64 -0.02 -1.02 8.75
N LEU A 65 0.82 -1.62 7.90
CA LEU A 65 0.47 -2.04 6.56
C LEU A 65 0.48 -3.56 6.49
N TYR A 66 -0.62 -4.12 6.02
CA TYR A 66 -0.82 -5.55 5.88
C TYR A 66 -1.13 -5.90 4.44
N ARG A 67 -0.67 -7.06 3.97
CA ARG A 67 -1.16 -7.67 2.74
C ARG A 67 -2.07 -8.82 3.08
N ILE A 68 -3.24 -8.81 2.45
CA ILE A 68 -4.28 -9.82 2.61
C ILE A 68 -4.14 -10.81 1.46
N TYR A 69 -3.96 -12.08 1.79
CA TYR A 69 -3.82 -13.15 0.82
C TYR A 69 -4.98 -14.13 0.92
N ASP A 70 -5.45 -14.58 -0.23
CA ASP A 70 -6.39 -15.68 -0.32
C ASP A 70 -5.69 -17.00 0.04
N ARG A 71 -6.24 -17.79 0.98
CA ARG A 71 -5.59 -19.06 1.40
C ARG A 71 -5.64 -20.15 0.34
N GLU A 72 -6.59 -20.10 -0.59
CA GLU A 72 -6.75 -21.15 -1.60
C GLU A 72 -5.77 -20.96 -2.77
N SER A 73 -5.66 -19.72 -3.26
CA SER A 73 -4.85 -19.38 -4.42
C SER A 73 -3.46 -18.84 -4.08
N ASP A 74 -3.20 -18.50 -2.81
CA ASP A 74 -1.98 -17.81 -2.35
C ASP A 74 -1.77 -16.44 -3.03
N LYS A 75 -2.85 -15.88 -3.60
CA LYS A 75 -2.80 -14.60 -4.32
C LYS A 75 -3.15 -13.42 -3.42
N ALA A 76 -2.44 -12.32 -3.61
CA ALA A 76 -2.69 -11.08 -2.90
C ALA A 76 -4.04 -10.48 -3.33
N ILE A 77 -4.92 -10.22 -2.37
CA ILE A 77 -6.25 -9.64 -2.59
C ILE A 77 -6.18 -8.11 -2.56
N ALA A 78 -5.58 -7.57 -1.50
CA ALA A 78 -5.47 -6.14 -1.22
C ALA A 78 -4.37 -5.87 -0.20
N ASP A 79 -3.85 -4.65 -0.20
CA ASP A 79 -3.12 -4.12 0.94
C ASP A 79 -4.10 -3.36 1.86
N TYR A 80 -3.95 -3.52 3.16
CA TYR A 80 -4.84 -3.01 4.19
C TYR A 80 -4.06 -2.17 5.19
N ILE A 81 -4.49 -0.92 5.36
CA ILE A 81 -3.84 0.06 6.24
C ILE A 81 -4.71 0.25 7.48
N ALA A 82 -4.17 -0.11 8.64
CA ALA A 82 -4.86 0.06 9.93
C ALA A 82 -4.03 0.91 10.89
N LEU A 83 -4.65 1.43 11.95
CA LEU A 83 -3.94 2.03 13.07
C LEU A 83 -3.09 0.98 13.78
N TYR A 84 -2.00 1.43 14.41
CA TYR A 84 -0.98 0.55 14.99
C TYR A 84 -1.52 -0.40 16.07
N ASP A 85 -2.53 0.04 16.83
CA ASP A 85 -3.17 -0.68 17.93
C ASP A 85 -4.36 -1.55 17.48
N GLU A 86 -4.70 -1.55 16.19
CA GLU A 86 -5.79 -2.38 15.68
C GLU A 86 -5.40 -3.86 15.63
N ILE A 87 -6.24 -4.68 16.26
CA ILE A 87 -6.25 -6.13 16.10
C ILE A 87 -7.18 -6.44 14.94
N LEU A 88 -6.62 -7.02 13.87
CA LEU A 88 -7.40 -7.43 12.72
C LEU A 88 -8.20 -8.71 13.05
N PRO A 89 -9.44 -8.83 12.55
CA PRO A 89 -10.21 -10.06 12.68
C PRO A 89 -9.49 -11.23 11.99
N THR A 90 -9.86 -12.47 12.33
CA THR A 90 -9.30 -13.69 11.71
C THR A 90 -10.27 -14.37 10.76
N ASP A 91 -11.57 -14.18 10.97
CA ASP A 91 -12.61 -14.97 10.30
C ASP A 91 -13.07 -14.31 9.00
N SER A 92 -13.29 -13.00 9.05
CA SER A 92 -13.66 -12.18 7.91
C SER A 92 -13.04 -10.79 8.00
N LEU A 93 -12.75 -10.16 6.86
CA LEU A 93 -12.24 -8.78 6.80
C LEU A 93 -13.09 -7.97 5.82
N TYR A 94 -13.52 -6.79 6.27
CA TYR A 94 -14.26 -5.84 5.45
C TYR A 94 -13.28 -4.91 4.72
N LEU A 95 -13.41 -4.87 3.40
CA LEU A 95 -12.62 -4.09 2.45
C LEU A 95 -13.55 -3.14 1.70
N PHE A 96 -13.10 -1.91 1.45
CA PHE A 96 -13.86 -0.92 0.70
C PHE A 96 -12.93 0.12 0.08
N ASP A 97 -13.33 0.62 -1.08
CA ASP A 97 -12.62 1.71 -1.77
C ASP A 97 -12.86 3.03 -1.01
N GLU A 98 -11.78 3.72 -0.64
CA GLU A 98 -11.86 4.99 0.10
C GLU A 98 -12.65 6.08 -0.65
N MET A 99 -12.50 6.15 -1.97
CA MET A 99 -13.11 7.19 -2.81
C MET A 99 -14.53 6.81 -3.23
N GLN A 100 -14.82 5.51 -3.28
CA GLN A 100 -16.11 4.95 -3.66
C GLN A 100 -16.56 3.89 -2.64
N PRO A 101 -16.97 4.28 -1.42
CA PRO A 101 -17.22 3.34 -0.32
C PRO A 101 -18.29 2.27 -0.59
N TRP A 102 -19.17 2.48 -1.58
CA TRP A 102 -20.12 1.46 -2.03
C TRP A 102 -19.49 0.30 -2.79
N LYS A 103 -18.22 0.43 -3.22
CA LYS A 103 -17.39 -0.67 -3.71
C LYS A 103 -16.77 -1.36 -2.51
N GLU A 104 -17.53 -2.27 -1.94
CA GLU A 104 -17.16 -3.01 -0.74
C GLU A 104 -17.16 -4.51 -0.98
N LYS A 105 -16.37 -5.23 -0.19
CA LYS A 105 -16.32 -6.69 -0.18
C LYS A 105 -15.94 -7.16 1.22
N THR A 106 -16.57 -8.24 1.67
CA THR A 106 -16.06 -9.00 2.81
C THR A 106 -15.28 -10.21 2.30
N VAL A 107 -14.04 -10.35 2.73
CA VAL A 107 -13.20 -11.51 2.42
C VAL A 107 -13.19 -12.48 3.61
N THR A 108 -13.20 -13.76 3.31
CA THR A 108 -13.08 -14.86 4.27
C THR A 108 -11.96 -15.79 3.80
N ASN A 109 -11.56 -16.76 4.63
CA ASN A 109 -10.52 -17.74 4.28
C ASN A 109 -9.21 -17.08 3.79
N TYR A 110 -8.77 -16.02 4.48
CA TYR A 110 -7.57 -15.27 4.12
C TYR A 110 -6.50 -15.39 5.20
N TYR A 111 -5.24 -15.17 4.84
CA TYR A 111 -4.15 -14.95 5.79
C TYR A 111 -3.54 -13.56 5.60
N ILE A 112 -2.88 -13.07 6.63
CA ILE A 112 -2.34 -11.72 6.68
C ILE A 112 -0.83 -11.79 6.78
N LYS A 113 -0.14 -10.94 6.02
CA LYS A 113 1.28 -10.66 6.18
C LYS A 113 1.46 -9.18 6.51
N GLU A 114 2.08 -8.88 7.64
CA GLU A 114 2.54 -7.52 7.92
C GLU A 114 3.72 -7.18 7.01
N LEU A 115 3.65 -6.04 6.31
CA LEU A 115 4.67 -5.64 5.34
C LEU A 115 5.78 -4.77 5.95
N GLN A 116 5.50 -4.09 7.07
CA GLN A 116 6.48 -3.27 7.77
C GLN A 116 7.17 -4.10 8.85
N VAL A 117 8.49 -4.20 8.75
CA VAL A 117 9.33 -4.89 9.74
C VAL A 117 10.32 -3.91 10.37
N PRO A 118 10.65 -4.05 11.67
CA PRO A 118 11.60 -3.16 12.32
C PRO A 118 13.00 -3.34 11.72
N ILE A 119 13.56 -2.26 11.18
CA ILE A 119 14.94 -2.23 10.70
C ILE A 119 15.89 -1.77 11.81
N PHE A 120 15.52 -0.69 12.50
CA PHE A 120 16.26 -0.12 13.62
C PHE A 120 15.37 0.00 14.85
N VAL A 121 15.91 -0.33 16.02
CA VAL A 121 15.28 -0.09 17.32
C VAL A 121 16.27 0.65 18.21
N ASN A 122 15.90 1.83 18.69
CA ASN A 122 16.76 2.68 19.53
C ASN A 122 18.16 2.91 18.93
N GLY A 123 18.21 3.17 17.61
CA GLY A 123 19.46 3.42 16.87
C GLY A 123 20.30 2.17 16.58
N LYS A 124 19.87 0.96 16.97
CA LYS A 124 20.57 -0.29 16.69
C LYS A 124 19.90 -1.02 15.53
N LEU A 125 20.70 -1.46 14.55
CA LEU A 125 20.24 -2.35 13.47
C LEU A 125 19.83 -3.69 14.09
N VAL A 126 18.55 -4.04 13.95
CA VAL A 126 17.99 -5.32 14.44
C VAL A 126 17.59 -6.25 13.28
N TYR A 127 17.62 -5.73 12.06
CA TYR A 127 17.28 -6.47 10.85
C TYR A 127 18.52 -7.12 10.23
N GLU A 128 18.37 -8.38 9.84
CA GLU A 128 19.38 -9.11 9.09
C GLU A 128 19.33 -8.69 7.61
N ILE A 129 20.43 -8.14 7.11
CA ILE A 129 20.49 -7.64 5.73
C ILE A 129 20.55 -8.84 4.77
N PRO A 130 19.57 -9.00 3.87
CA PRO A 130 19.53 -10.11 2.93
C PRO A 130 20.64 -10.01 1.88
N THR A 131 21.02 -11.13 1.28
CA THR A 131 21.91 -11.13 0.12
C THR A 131 21.18 -10.65 -1.14
N GLN A 132 21.92 -10.32 -2.19
CA GLN A 132 21.32 -9.97 -3.49
C GLN A 132 20.44 -11.10 -4.04
N GLN A 133 20.86 -12.36 -3.84
CA GLN A 133 20.10 -13.53 -4.30
C GLN A 133 18.78 -13.64 -3.52
N ASP A 134 18.81 -13.44 -2.20
CA ASP A 134 17.60 -13.44 -1.37
C ASP A 134 16.61 -12.34 -1.81
N VAL A 135 17.12 -11.13 -2.11
CA VAL A 135 16.28 -10.02 -2.61
C VAL A 135 15.66 -10.35 -3.97
N LYS A 136 16.43 -10.97 -4.87
CA LYS A 136 15.94 -11.40 -6.18
C LYS A 136 14.83 -12.45 -6.03
N ASP A 137 15.06 -13.46 -5.20
CA ASP A 137 14.11 -14.55 -4.97
C ASP A 137 12.86 -14.07 -4.23
N TYR A 138 13.02 -13.13 -3.29
CA TYR A 138 11.91 -12.44 -2.65
C TYR A 138 11.05 -11.70 -3.67
N CYS A 139 11.66 -10.88 -4.54
CA CYS A 139 10.95 -10.14 -5.58
C CYS A 139 10.19 -11.08 -6.53
N ALA A 140 10.82 -12.18 -6.96
CA ALA A 140 10.18 -13.16 -7.83
C ALA A 140 8.96 -13.81 -7.17
N ARG A 141 9.06 -14.22 -5.90
CA ARG A 141 7.93 -14.81 -5.15
C ARG A 141 6.80 -13.81 -4.94
N GLU A 142 7.11 -12.57 -4.55
CA GLU A 142 6.07 -11.56 -4.33
C GLU A 142 5.37 -11.21 -5.65
N LEU A 143 6.10 -11.11 -6.77
CA LEU A 143 5.50 -10.95 -8.09
C LEU A 143 4.63 -12.14 -8.48
N ASP A 144 5.05 -13.37 -8.18
CA ASP A 144 4.24 -14.56 -8.46
C ASP A 144 2.94 -14.57 -7.65
N SER A 145 2.97 -14.09 -6.41
CA SER A 145 1.76 -13.96 -5.57
C SER A 145 0.74 -12.91 -6.07
N MET A 146 1.08 -12.10 -7.06
CA MET A 146 0.15 -11.12 -7.65
C MET A 146 -0.69 -11.76 -8.77
N TRP A 147 -1.93 -11.28 -8.88
CA TRP A 147 -2.83 -11.59 -10.00
C TRP A 147 -2.26 -11.10 -11.33
N ASP A 148 -2.46 -11.87 -12.40
CA ASP A 148 -1.92 -11.54 -13.73
C ASP A 148 -2.48 -10.22 -14.25
N GLU A 149 -3.73 -9.90 -13.92
CA GLU A 149 -4.42 -8.68 -14.31
C GLU A 149 -3.73 -7.42 -13.78
N VAL A 150 -3.13 -7.50 -12.58
CA VAL A 150 -2.37 -6.42 -11.93
C VAL A 150 -0.98 -6.28 -12.55
N LYS A 151 -0.39 -7.38 -13.01
CA LYS A 151 0.97 -7.41 -13.61
C LYS A 151 1.02 -6.92 -15.07
N ARG A 152 -0.13 -6.72 -15.72
CA ARG A 152 -0.17 -6.29 -17.13
C ARG A 152 0.48 -4.91 -17.32
N LEU A 153 1.32 -4.79 -18.33
CA LEU A 153 1.95 -3.51 -18.68
C LEU A 153 0.98 -2.52 -19.36
N VAL A 154 -0.12 -3.02 -19.92
CA VAL A 154 -1.12 -2.22 -20.64
C VAL A 154 -2.45 -2.39 -19.93
N ASN A 155 -3.02 -1.26 -19.48
CA ASN A 155 -4.28 -1.21 -18.72
C ASN A 155 -4.32 -2.25 -17.57
N PRO A 156 -3.35 -2.21 -16.62
CA PRO A 156 -3.38 -3.08 -15.46
C PRO A 156 -4.67 -2.87 -14.66
N HIS A 157 -5.14 -3.94 -14.02
CA HIS A 157 -6.15 -3.80 -12.99
C HIS A 157 -5.54 -3.06 -11.79
N ASN A 158 -6.28 -2.12 -11.21
CA ASN A 158 -5.82 -1.40 -10.04
C ASN A 158 -5.78 -2.35 -8.85
N TYR A 159 -4.61 -2.48 -8.23
CA TYR A 159 -4.46 -3.21 -6.99
C TYR A 159 -5.09 -2.42 -5.84
N TYR A 160 -5.85 -3.09 -4.97
CA TYR A 160 -6.60 -2.45 -3.90
C TYR A 160 -5.68 -2.10 -2.72
N VAL A 161 -5.82 -0.87 -2.22
CA VAL A 161 -5.13 -0.37 -1.04
C VAL A 161 -6.17 0.31 -0.16
N ASP A 162 -6.68 -0.43 0.81
CA ASP A 162 -7.88 -0.05 1.56
C ASP A 162 -7.53 0.35 2.99
N LEU A 163 -8.34 1.24 3.56
CA LEU A 163 -8.20 1.67 4.95
C LEU A 163 -9.07 0.81 5.87
N SER A 164 -8.64 0.64 7.12
CA SER A 164 -9.53 0.13 8.15
C SER A 164 -10.69 1.10 8.38
N PRO A 165 -11.89 0.61 8.74
CA PRO A 165 -13.01 1.48 9.10
C PRO A 165 -12.63 2.52 10.16
N LYS A 166 -11.85 2.12 11.18
CA LYS A 166 -11.37 3.03 12.22
C LYS A 166 -10.43 4.12 11.69
N LEU A 167 -9.49 3.77 10.82
CA LEU A 167 -8.59 4.74 10.20
C LEU A 167 -9.34 5.70 9.28
N TYR A 168 -10.28 5.19 8.49
CA TYR A 168 -11.15 5.99 7.64
C TYR A 168 -11.99 6.97 8.46
N GLU A 169 -12.65 6.51 9.52
CA GLU A 169 -13.40 7.35 10.46
C GLU A 169 -12.52 8.43 11.09
N LEU A 170 -11.30 8.08 11.52
CA LEU A 170 -10.33 9.04 12.06
C LEU A 170 -9.96 10.11 11.02
N LYS A 171 -9.67 9.72 9.78
CA LYS A 171 -9.36 10.64 8.68
C LYS A 171 -10.51 11.62 8.48
N HIS A 172 -11.74 11.13 8.32
CA HIS A 172 -12.91 11.98 8.12
C HIS A 172 -13.22 12.87 9.31
N LYS A 173 -13.02 12.38 10.55
CA LYS A 173 -13.17 13.18 11.76
C LYS A 173 -12.20 14.37 11.76
N LEU A 174 -10.92 14.14 11.46
CA LEU A 174 -9.92 15.20 11.44
C LEU A 174 -10.14 16.18 10.28
N ILE A 175 -10.59 15.72 9.11
CA ILE A 175 -10.99 16.60 8.00
C ILE A 175 -12.10 17.55 8.45
N LYS A 176 -13.19 17.01 9.03
CA LYS A 176 -14.33 17.82 9.51
C LYS A 176 -13.94 18.85 10.57
N GLN A 177 -13.05 18.46 11.49
CA GLN A 177 -12.52 19.38 12.50
C GLN A 177 -11.72 20.52 11.89
N HIS A 178 -10.94 20.25 10.83
CA HIS A 178 -10.13 21.27 10.17
C HIS A 178 -10.94 22.19 9.25
N THR A 179 -12.01 21.68 8.62
CA THR A 179 -12.87 22.47 7.73
C THR A 179 -13.98 23.24 8.45
N GLY A 180 -14.14 23.05 9.77
CA GLY A 180 -15.15 23.76 10.56
C GLY A 180 -16.60 23.34 10.27
N ILE A 181 -16.83 22.24 9.53
CA ILE A 181 -18.17 21.72 9.24
C ILE A 181 -18.67 20.93 10.46
N THR A 182 -19.12 21.64 11.48
CA THR A 182 -20.03 21.09 12.49
C THR A 182 -21.44 21.09 11.91
N LYS A 183 -22.10 19.92 11.87
CA LYS A 183 -23.55 19.86 11.63
C LYS A 183 -24.22 20.79 12.66
N GLU A 184 -24.84 21.87 12.20
CA GLU A 184 -25.89 22.51 12.99
C GLU A 184 -26.92 21.42 13.26
N LYS A 185 -27.18 21.16 14.55
CA LYS A 185 -28.29 20.31 14.95
C LYS A 185 -29.56 21.09 14.63
N GLU A 186 -30.31 20.64 13.63
CA GLU A 186 -31.76 20.89 13.56
C GLU A 186 -32.47 20.21 14.74
#